data_AF-A0A9J7L4C0-F1
#
_entry.id   AF-A0A9J7L4C0-F1
#
_cell.length_a   1.000
_cell.length_b   1.000
_cell.length_c   1.000
_cell.angle_alpha   90.00
_cell.angle_beta   90.00
_cell.angle_gamma   90.00
#
_symmetry.space_group_name_H-M   'P 1'
#
loop_
_entity.id
_entity.type
_entity.pdbx_description
1 polymer ?
#
loop_
_entity_poly.entity_id
_entity_poly.type
_entity_poly.pdbx_seq_one_letter_code
_entity_poly.pdbx_strand_id
1 'polypeptide(L)'
;MRHFDRAALFAEACLEFGVLILNEETSSLIEAIFLEYARYLHSLGNLTAMEHYCHKAGGKGQQLLRDVQMENAQLQEKTAGEGSGDGGADQEGDADTSEGVEEGLL
;
A
#
# COMPACT_ATOMS: atom_id res chain seq x y z
N MET A 1 -17.75 6.95 17.27
CA MET A 1 -17.13 5.63 17.00
C MET A 1 -17.91 4.99 15.86
N ARG A 2 -17.26 4.63 14.76
CA ARG A 2 -17.91 3.90 13.67
C ARG A 2 -17.85 2.40 14.02
N HIS A 3 -18.99 1.79 14.37
CA HIS A 3 -19.09 0.40 14.86
C HIS A 3 -19.07 -0.63 13.71
N PHE A 4 -18.19 -0.45 12.74
CA PHE A 4 -18.14 -1.30 11.54
C PHE A 4 -17.61 -2.69 11.83
N ASP A 5 -16.70 -2.82 12.80
CA ASP A 5 -16.21 -4.07 13.34
C ASP A 5 -17.36 -4.94 13.87
N ARG A 6 -18.21 -4.37 14.74
CA ARG A 6 -19.35 -5.08 15.32
C ARG A 6 -20.42 -5.39 14.27
N ALA A 7 -20.68 -4.46 13.36
CA ALA A 7 -21.64 -4.67 12.28
C ALA A 7 -21.19 -5.79 11.34
N ALA A 8 -19.90 -5.84 10.97
CA ALA A 8 -19.35 -6.89 10.13
C ALA A 8 -19.43 -8.26 10.81
N LEU A 9 -19.03 -8.37 12.08
CA LEU A 9 -19.15 -9.62 12.83
C LEU A 9 -20.60 -10.09 12.99
N PHE A 10 -21.55 -9.16 13.18
CA PHE A 10 -22.96 -9.49 13.22
C PHE A 10 -23.49 -9.95 11.86
N ALA A 11 -23.09 -9.30 10.76
CA ALA A 11 -23.45 -9.70 9.41
C ALA A 11 -22.89 -11.09 9.07
N GLU A 12 -21.64 -11.38 9.44
CA GLU A 12 -21.04 -12.72 9.31
C GLU A 12 -21.87 -13.79 10.02
N ALA A 13 -22.17 -13.59 11.30
CA ALA A 13 -22.97 -14.53 12.07
C ALA A 13 -24.37 -14.72 11.46
N CYS A 14 -24.99 -13.62 11.00
CA CYS A 14 -26.29 -13.69 10.35
C CYS A 14 -26.28 -14.55 9.08
N LEU A 15 -25.23 -14.43 8.28
CA LEU A 15 -25.02 -15.23 7.07
C LEU A 15 -24.70 -16.69 7.39
N GLU A 16 -23.83 -16.94 8.37
CA GLU A 16 -23.41 -18.28 8.79
C GLU A 16 -24.59 -19.10 9.32
N PHE A 17 -25.42 -18.50 10.17
CA PHE A 17 -26.59 -19.17 10.75
C PHE A 17 -27.85 -19.10 9.88
N GLY A 18 -27.80 -18.42 8.73
CA GLY A 18 -28.94 -18.28 7.82
C GLY A 18 -30.14 -17.56 8.44
N VAL A 19 -29.91 -16.69 9.43
CA VAL A 19 -30.99 -15.98 10.16
C VAL A 19 -31.45 -14.71 9.46
N LEU A 20 -30.72 -14.27 8.43
CA LEU A 20 -31.07 -13.11 7.61
C LEU A 20 -31.61 -13.55 6.25
N ILE A 21 -32.82 -13.10 5.91
CA ILE A 21 -33.39 -13.29 4.58
C ILE A 21 -32.64 -12.41 3.59
N LEU A 22 -32.01 -13.02 2.59
CA LEU A 22 -31.30 -12.30 1.55
C LEU A 22 -32.25 -11.83 0.45
N ASN A 23 -32.45 -10.52 0.37
CA ASN A 23 -33.05 -9.81 -0.74
C ASN A 23 -32.11 -8.67 -1.20
N GLU A 24 -32.54 -7.87 -2.16
CA GLU A 24 -31.73 -6.78 -2.70
C GLU A 24 -31.30 -5.76 -1.62
N GLU A 25 -32.23 -5.35 -0.75
CA GLU A 25 -31.98 -4.37 0.32
C GLU A 25 -30.99 -4.91 1.35
N THR A 26 -31.21 -6.12 1.86
CA THR A 26 -30.34 -6.73 2.87
C THR A 26 -28.96 -7.05 2.30
N SER A 27 -28.89 -7.48 1.03
CA SER A 27 -27.62 -7.75 0.36
C SER A 27 -26.83 -6.47 0.18
N SER A 28 -27.48 -5.38 -0.25
CA SER A 28 -26.84 -4.07 -0.38
C SER A 28 -26.34 -3.53 0.97
N LEU A 29 -27.11 -3.73 2.04
CA LEU A 29 -26.70 -3.37 3.40
C LEU A 29 -25.46 -4.16 3.85
N ILE A 30 -25.46 -5.48 3.66
CA ILE A 30 -24.32 -6.34 4.02
C ILE A 30 -23.06 -5.95 3.24
N GLU A 31 -23.17 -5.73 1.93
CA GLU A 31 -22.04 -5.28 1.11
C GLU A 31 -21.47 -3.94 1.60
N ALA A 32 -22.34 -3.00 1.98
CA ALA A 32 -21.92 -1.72 2.53
C ALA A 32 -21.18 -1.86 3.88
N ILE A 33 -21.67 -2.75 4.76
CA ILE A 33 -21.01 -3.07 6.03
C ILE A 33 -19.61 -3.64 5.77
N PHE A 34 -19.49 -4.62 4.88
CA PHE A 34 -18.20 -5.23 4.56
C PHE A 34 -17.25 -4.25 3.88
N LEU A 35 -17.75 -3.34 3.05
CA LEU A 35 -16.92 -2.29 2.43
C LEU A 35 -16.32 -1.35 3.47
N GLU A 36 -17.13 -0.86 4.42
CA GLU A 36 -16.64 0.03 5.47
C GLU A 36 -15.65 -0.70 6.40
N TYR A 37 -15.88 -1.99 6.66
CA TYR A 37 -14.93 -2.79 7.43
C TYR A 37 -13.62 -3.03 6.67
N ALA A 38 -13.67 -3.28 5.36
CA ALA A 38 -12.48 -3.38 4.52
C ALA A 38 -11.65 -2.10 4.55
N ARG A 39 -12.29 -0.91 4.48
CA ARG A 39 -11.61 0.39 4.62
C ARG A 39 -10.94 0.55 5.97
N TYR A 40 -11.62 0.12 7.04
CA TYR A 40 -11.04 0.13 8.37
C TYR A 40 -9.81 -0.79 8.46
N LEU A 41 -9.90 -2.01 7.92
CA LEU A 41 -8.79 -2.96 7.89
C LEU A 41 -7.60 -2.44 7.05
N HIS A 42 -7.87 -1.76 5.95
CA HIS A 42 -6.84 -1.06 5.16
C HIS A 42 -6.09 -0.04 6.02
N SER A 43 -6.81 0.80 6.79
CA SER A 43 -6.20 1.81 7.65
C SER A 43 -5.36 1.23 8.78
N LEU A 44 -5.60 -0.03 9.16
CA LEU A 44 -4.80 -0.77 10.14
C LEU A 44 -3.60 -1.52 9.52
N GLY A 45 -3.45 -1.49 8.19
CA GLY A 45 -2.43 -2.25 7.47
C GLY A 45 -2.72 -3.76 7.38
N ASN A 46 -3.92 -4.22 7.75
CA ASN A 46 -4.30 -5.62 7.63
C ASN A 46 -4.82 -5.91 6.21
N LEU A 47 -3.89 -6.00 5.26
CA LEU A 47 -4.19 -6.12 3.84
C LEU A 47 -4.91 -7.43 3.50
N THR A 48 -4.52 -8.54 4.13
CA THR A 48 -5.16 -9.85 3.89
C THR A 48 -6.63 -9.85 4.31
N ALA A 49 -6.95 -9.32 5.48
CA ALA A 49 -8.35 -9.22 5.92
C ALA A 49 -9.13 -8.19 5.10
N MET A 50 -8.51 -7.06 4.76
CA MET A 50 -9.11 -6.07 3.87
C MET A 50 -9.52 -6.69 2.54
N GLU A 51 -8.63 -7.46 1.92
CA GLU A 51 -8.91 -8.16 0.65
C GLU A 51 -10.07 -9.15 0.79
N HIS A 52 -10.10 -9.93 1.87
CA HIS A 52 -11.22 -10.82 2.16
C HIS A 52 -12.56 -10.07 2.19
N TYR A 53 -12.66 -8.97 2.92
CA TYR A 53 -13.90 -8.20 3.01
C TYR A 53 -14.24 -7.42 1.75
N CYS A 54 -13.26 -7.02 0.94
CA CYS A 54 -13.50 -6.48 -0.40
C CYS A 54 -14.19 -7.49 -1.31
N HIS A 55 -13.79 -8.78 -1.28
CA HIS A 55 -14.48 -9.81 -2.07
C HIS A 55 -15.94 -10.00 -1.64
N LYS A 56 -16.23 -9.85 -0.34
CA LYS A 56 -17.60 -9.96 0.20
C LYS A 56 -18.45 -8.71 -0.05
N ALA A 57 -17.82 -7.55 -0.28
CA ALA A 57 -18.48 -6.28 -0.54
C ALA A 57 -18.87 -6.07 -2.03
N GLY A 58 -18.89 -7.14 -2.82
CA GLY A 58 -19.32 -7.12 -4.22
C GLY A 58 -18.51 -6.16 -5.10
N GLY A 59 -19.18 -5.51 -6.05
CA GLY A 59 -18.52 -4.64 -7.04
C GLY A 59 -17.80 -3.44 -6.41
N LYS A 60 -18.31 -2.90 -5.30
CA LYS A 60 -17.67 -1.76 -4.61
C LYS A 60 -16.37 -2.18 -3.92
N GLY A 61 -16.32 -3.40 -3.38
CA GLY A 61 -15.09 -3.95 -2.80
C GLY A 61 -14.02 -4.25 -3.86
N GLN A 62 -14.42 -4.76 -5.03
CA GLN A 62 -13.49 -4.92 -6.16
C GLN A 62 -12.93 -3.58 -6.64
N GLN A 63 -13.75 -2.52 -6.64
CA GLN A 63 -13.27 -1.18 -6.94
C GLN A 63 -12.23 -0.72 -5.92
N LEU A 64 -12.50 -0.90 -4.62
CA LEU A 64 -11.55 -0.54 -3.56
C LEU A 64 -10.20 -1.27 -3.71
N LEU A 65 -10.21 -2.56 -4.07
CA LEU A 65 -8.97 -3.30 -4.33
C LEU A 65 -8.14 -2.69 -5.46
N ARG A 66 -8.80 -2.31 -6.57
CA ARG A 66 -8.12 -1.63 -7.68
C ARG A 66 -7.54 -0.29 -7.25
N ASP A 67 -8.30 0.50 -6.49
CA ASP A 67 -7.86 1.80 -6.00
C ASP A 67 -6.59 1.68 -5.14
N VAL A 68 -6.58 0.72 -4.20
CA VAL A 68 -5.42 0.43 -3.35
C VAL A 68 -4.21 -0.05 -4.16
N GLN A 69 -4.42 -0.90 -5.16
CA GLN A 69 -3.34 -1.37 -6.04
C GLN A 69 -2.72 -0.21 -6.85
N MET A 70 -3.55 0.69 -7.38
CA MET A 70 -3.09 1.87 -8.11
C MET A 70 -2.34 2.85 -7.19
N GLU A 71 -2.83 3.07 -5.97
CA GLU A 71 -2.14 3.90 -4.97
C GLU A 71 -0.76 3.33 -4.64
N ASN A 72 -0.66 2.02 -4.40
CA ASN A 72 0.61 1.35 -4.11
C ASN A 72 1.59 1.42 -5.29
N ALA A 73 1.13 1.27 -6.52
CA ALA A 73 1.98 1.40 -7.71
C ALA A 73 2.56 2.82 -7.85
N GLN A 74 1.74 3.85 -7.63
CA GLN A 74 2.17 5.26 -7.69
C GLN A 74 3.18 5.61 -6.59
N LEU A 75 3.03 5.03 -5.39
CA LEU A 75 3.99 5.22 -4.30
C LEU A 75 5.36 4.63 -4.65
N GLN A 76 5.41 3.47 -5.31
CA GLN A 76 6.65 2.84 -5.74
C GLN A 76 7.40 3.67 -6.80
N GLU A 77 6.69 4.21 -7.80
CA GLU A 77 7.29 5.07 -8.84
C GLU A 77 7.91 6.35 -8.26
N LYS A 78 7.25 6.99 -7.29
CA LYS A 78 7.77 8.21 -6.63
C LYS A 78 9.05 7.95 -5.87
N THR A 79 9.13 6.82 -5.15
CA THR A 79 10.34 6.44 -4.41
C THR A 79 11.52 6.05 -5.31
N ALA A 80 11.26 5.66 -6.56
CA ALA A 80 12.31 5.33 -7.53
C ALA A 80 12.89 6.57 -8.24
N GLY A 81 12.18 7.71 -8.25
CA GLY A 81 12.56 8.91 -8.98
C GLY A 81 13.50 9.89 -8.26
N GLU A 82 13.73 9.74 -6.96
CA GLU A 82 14.49 10.71 -6.13
C GLU A 82 15.99 10.39 -5.99
N GLY A 83 16.53 9.42 -6.75
CA GLY A 83 17.89 8.90 -6.59
C GLY A 83 19.01 9.53 -7.43
N SER A 84 18.76 10.55 -8.26
CA SER A 84 19.78 11.10 -9.18
C SER A 84 20.02 12.60 -8.96
N GLY A 85 20.52 12.95 -7.77
CA GLY A 85 21.17 14.23 -7.52
C GLY A 85 22.64 14.16 -7.93
N ASP A 86 22.90 14.59 -9.16
CA ASP A 86 24.20 14.80 -9.79
C ASP A 86 25.16 15.58 -8.87
N GLY A 87 26.12 14.87 -8.27
CA GLY A 87 27.26 15.45 -7.57
C GLY A 87 28.28 15.93 -8.59
N GLY A 88 28.05 17.08 -9.19
CA GLY A 88 29.02 17.77 -10.03
C GLY A 88 30.26 18.16 -9.21
N ALA A 89 31.32 17.38 -9.35
CA ALA A 89 32.66 17.74 -8.92
C ALA A 89 33.47 18.16 -10.15
N ASP A 90 33.27 19.40 -10.59
CA ASP A 90 34.20 20.08 -11.47
C ASP A 90 35.30 20.71 -10.61
N GLN A 91 36.52 20.17 -10.71
CA GLN A 91 37.69 21.04 -10.73
C GLN A 91 38.85 20.39 -11.50
N GLU A 92 39.31 21.19 -12.45
CA GLU A 92 40.30 20.98 -13.49
C GLU A 92 41.67 20.59 -12.90
N GLY A 93 42.41 19.82 -13.69
CA GLY A 93 43.75 19.38 -13.33
C GLY A 93 44.82 20.45 -13.45
N ASP A 94 46.00 20.10 -12.97
CA ASP A 94 47.24 20.48 -13.62
C ASP A 94 48.25 19.34 -13.42
N ALA A 95 48.87 18.96 -14.54
CA ALA A 95 50.00 18.07 -14.56
C ALA A 95 51.25 18.89 -14.21
N ASP A 96 52.07 18.41 -13.28
CA ASP A 96 53.49 18.74 -13.33
C ASP A 96 54.36 17.52 -13.04
N THR A 97 55.28 17.32 -13.97
CA THR A 97 56.30 16.28 -14.03
C THR A 97 57.50 16.72 -13.20
N SER A 98 58.02 15.87 -12.31
CA SER A 98 59.47 15.75 -12.16
C SER A 98 59.85 14.41 -11.54
N GLU A 99 60.66 13.67 -12.29
CA GLU A 99 61.48 12.58 -11.80
C GLU A 99 62.54 13.16 -10.85
N GLY A 100 62.74 12.48 -9.72
CA GLY A 100 63.82 12.75 -8.78
C GLY A 100 64.26 11.44 -8.14
N VAL A 101 65.11 10.70 -8.84
CA VAL A 101 65.92 9.64 -8.25
C VAL A 101 67.10 10.33 -7.54
N GLU A 102 67.14 10.26 -6.20
CA GLU A 102 68.40 10.34 -5.49
C GLU A 102 68.51 9.17 -4.50
N GLU A 103 69.51 8.34 -4.77
CA GLU A 103 70.15 7.43 -3.84
C GLU A 103 70.79 8.22 -2.69
N GLY A 104 70.72 7.72 -1.45
CA GLY A 104 71.43 8.37 -0.34
C GLY A 104 71.29 7.70 1.02
N LEU A 105 72.17 6.71 1.25
CA LEU A 105 72.82 6.35 2.53
C LEU A 105 72.16 6.75 3.87
N LEU A 106 71.64 5.76 4.61
CA LEU A 106 72.24 5.15 5.84
C LEU A 106 71.25 4.21 6.52
#